data_AF-A0A9R0Q8M3-F1
#
_entry.id   AF-A0A9R0Q8M3-F1
#
_cell.length_a   1.000
_cell.length_b   1.000
_cell.length_c   1.000
_cell.angle_alpha   90.00
_cell.angle_beta   90.00
_cell.angle_gamma   90.00
#
_symmetry.space_group_name_H-M   'P 1'
#
loop_
_entity.id
_entity.type
_entity.pdbx_description
1 polymer ?
#
loop_
_entity_poly.entity_id
_entity_poly.type
_entity_poly.pdbx_seq_one_letter_code
_entity_poly.pdbx_strand_id
1 'polypeptide(L)'
;MCLQVACRDFPHARYLCVKFPFATTPHEKHCEQCYCFVCDVAAPCATWRGHAMYGHCHASDQDKIWKTMRGAKKANPCKTY
;
A
#
# COMPACT_ATOMS: atom_id res chain seq x y z
N MET A 1 9.32 18.98 -22.45
CA MET A 1 8.92 18.95 -21.03
C MET A 1 7.78 17.95 -20.86
N CYS A 2 8.10 16.67 -20.71
CA CYS A 2 7.08 15.63 -20.52
C CYS A 2 6.80 15.52 -19.01
N LEU A 3 5.96 16.41 -18.49
CA LEU A 3 5.48 16.31 -17.11
C LEU A 3 4.75 14.97 -16.93
N GLN A 4 5.35 14.09 -16.12
CA GLN A 4 4.67 13.22 -15.15
C GLN A 4 3.43 12.40 -15.60
N VAL A 5 3.32 12.00 -16.87
CA VAL A 5 2.27 11.05 -17.30
C VAL A 5 2.71 9.60 -17.08
N ALA A 6 4.02 9.32 -17.10
CA ALA A 6 4.54 7.96 -16.97
C ALA A 6 4.48 7.36 -15.56
N CYS A 7 4.11 8.12 -14.51
CA CYS A 7 4.05 7.60 -13.14
C CYS A 7 2.72 6.90 -12.80
N ARG A 8 1.72 6.94 -13.69
CA ARG A 8 0.38 6.37 -13.43
C ARG A 8 0.33 4.85 -13.58
N ASP A 9 1.27 4.28 -14.33
CA ASP A 9 1.34 2.86 -14.67
C ASP A 9 2.41 2.08 -13.89
N PHE A 10 3.15 2.74 -13.00
CA PHE A 10 4.10 2.04 -12.14
C PHE A 10 3.41 1.55 -10.85
N PRO A 11 3.82 0.38 -10.35
CA PRO A 11 3.36 -0.11 -9.08
C PRO A 11 3.68 0.92 -7.99
N HIS A 12 2.64 1.42 -7.32
CA HIS A 12 2.75 2.44 -6.28
C HIS A 12 1.98 2.04 -5.02
N ALA A 13 2.41 2.57 -3.88
CA ALA A 13 1.70 2.38 -2.63
C ALA A 13 0.40 3.22 -2.62
N ARG A 14 -0.59 2.79 -1.83
CA ARG A 14 -1.91 3.41 -1.79
C ARG A 14 -1.90 4.92 -1.54
N TYR A 15 -1.04 5.39 -0.66
CA TYR A 15 -0.93 6.82 -0.30
C TYR A 15 -0.43 7.69 -1.45
N LEU A 16 0.23 7.10 -2.46
CA LEU A 16 0.73 7.77 -3.67
C LEU A 16 -0.25 7.70 -4.85
N CYS A 17 -1.40 7.04 -4.67
CA CYS A 17 -2.35 6.83 -5.76
C CYS A 17 -2.98 8.17 -6.20
N VAL A 18 -2.76 8.53 -7.46
CA VAL A 18 -3.35 9.74 -8.06
C VAL A 18 -4.81 9.50 -8.48
N LYS A 19 -5.17 8.28 -8.91
CA LYS A 19 -6.56 7.92 -9.30
C LYS A 19 -7.52 7.99 -8.11
N PHE A 20 -7.04 7.59 -6.94
CA PHE A 20 -7.80 7.65 -5.69
C PHE A 20 -6.99 8.42 -4.66
N PRO A 21 -7.13 9.75 -4.57
CA PRO A 21 -6.35 10.54 -3.62
C PRO A 21 -6.59 10.08 -2.18
N PHE A 22 -5.51 9.85 -1.42
CA PHE A 22 -5.58 9.28 -0.07
C PHE A 22 -6.44 10.13 0.88
N ALA A 23 -6.40 11.46 0.77
CA ALA A 23 -7.14 12.36 1.66
C ALA A 23 -8.66 12.43 1.41
N THR A 24 -9.14 12.06 0.22
CA THR A 24 -10.54 12.28 -0.18
C THR A 24 -11.29 11.01 -0.51
N THR A 25 -10.59 9.89 -0.67
CA THR A 25 -11.20 8.62 -1.07
C THR A 25 -11.05 7.57 0.02
N PRO A 26 -11.99 6.62 0.14
CA PRO A 26 -11.84 5.50 1.05
C PRO A 26 -10.53 4.76 0.77
N HIS A 27 -9.76 4.48 1.82
CA HIS A 27 -8.44 3.86 1.67
C HIS A 27 -8.54 2.44 1.10
N GLU A 28 -9.66 1.76 1.36
CA GLU A 28 -10.02 0.47 0.79
C GLU A 28 -10.05 0.44 -0.75
N LYS A 29 -10.36 1.56 -1.43
CA LYS A 29 -10.35 1.65 -2.89
C LYS A 29 -8.92 1.63 -3.39
N HIS A 30 -8.64 0.87 -4.44
CA HIS A 30 -7.32 0.80 -5.06
C HIS A 30 -7.45 0.78 -6.57
N CYS A 31 -6.37 1.14 -7.27
CA CYS A 31 -6.26 0.93 -8.71
C CYS A 31 -5.47 -0.35 -8.99
N GLU A 32 -5.39 -0.74 -10.26
CA GLU A 32 -4.68 -1.94 -10.71
C GLU A 32 -3.17 -1.90 -10.44
N GLN A 33 -2.60 -0.70 -10.34
CA GLN A 33 -1.18 -0.47 -10.06
C GLN A 33 -0.90 -0.25 -8.57
N CYS A 34 -1.91 -0.29 -7.71
CA CYS A 34 -1.68 -0.18 -6.27
C CYS A 34 -1.08 -1.48 -5.73
N TYR A 35 -0.08 -1.35 -4.86
CA TYR A 35 0.44 -2.47 -4.07
C TYR A 35 0.36 -2.19 -2.57
N CYS A 36 0.39 -3.26 -1.79
CA CYS A 36 0.46 -3.20 -0.35
C CYS A 36 1.88 -2.86 0.11
N PHE A 37 2.06 -1.70 0.73
CA PHE A 37 3.35 -1.27 1.26
C PHE A 37 3.94 -2.29 2.24
N VAL A 38 3.14 -2.95 3.08
CA VAL A 38 3.70 -3.89 4.08
C VAL A 38 4.11 -5.23 3.45
N CYS A 39 3.29 -5.74 2.54
CA CYS A 39 3.44 -7.09 1.99
C CYS A 39 4.20 -7.13 0.67
N ASP A 40 4.43 -6.01 0.00
CA ASP A 40 5.03 -5.93 -1.34
C ASP A 40 4.27 -6.77 -2.40
N VAL A 41 2.94 -6.87 -2.29
CA VAL A 41 2.06 -7.59 -3.22
C VAL A 41 1.01 -6.66 -3.82
N ALA A 42 0.45 -7.00 -4.98
CA ALA A 42 -0.66 -6.28 -5.59
C ALA A 42 -1.84 -6.11 -4.61
N ALA A 43 -2.43 -4.92 -4.58
CA ALA A 43 -3.62 -4.67 -3.77
C ALA A 43 -4.85 -5.36 -4.40
N PRO A 44 -5.72 -5.99 -3.59
CA PRO A 44 -5.70 -6.05 -2.13
C PRO A 44 -4.92 -7.27 -1.61
N CYS A 45 -4.12 -7.08 -0.55
CA CYS A 45 -3.57 -8.19 0.23
C CYS A 45 -4.60 -8.76 1.23
N ALA A 46 -4.31 -9.92 1.85
CA ALA A 46 -5.21 -10.55 2.83
C ALA A 46 -5.64 -9.64 4.00
N THR A 47 -4.76 -8.74 4.45
CA THR A 47 -5.02 -7.76 5.52
C THR A 47 -5.25 -6.33 4.99
N TRP A 48 -5.69 -6.20 3.73
CA TRP A 48 -5.88 -4.89 3.08
C TRP A 48 -6.88 -4.01 3.81
N ARG A 49 -8.13 -4.47 3.92
CA ARG A 49 -9.20 -3.86 4.74
C ARG A 49 -9.13 -4.34 6.20
N GLY A 50 -7.92 -4.51 6.76
CA GLY A 50 -7.75 -4.95 8.14
C GLY A 50 -8.53 -4.08 9.14
N HIS A 51 -8.51 -4.45 10.42
CA HIS A 51 -9.42 -3.88 11.40
C HIS A 51 -9.26 -2.36 11.58
N ALA A 52 -10.31 -1.61 11.19
CA ALA A 52 -10.40 -0.15 11.27
C ALA A 52 -9.14 0.58 10.76
N MET A 53 -8.27 1.04 11.67
CA MET A 53 -7.09 1.86 11.41
C MET A 53 -5.84 1.05 11.07
N TYR A 54 -5.86 -0.27 11.25
CA TYR A 54 -4.71 -1.16 11.04
C TYR A 54 -4.76 -1.91 9.70
N GLY A 55 -5.72 -1.59 8.83
CA GLY A 55 -5.75 -2.12 7.48
C GLY A 55 -4.51 -1.67 6.70
N HIS A 56 -3.90 -2.59 5.95
CA HIS A 56 -2.73 -2.26 5.12
C HIS A 56 -3.05 -1.23 4.02
N CYS A 57 -4.34 -0.95 3.76
CA CYS A 57 -4.77 0.16 2.92
C CYS A 57 -4.41 1.54 3.50
N HIS A 58 -4.20 1.65 4.82
CA HIS A 58 -3.71 2.86 5.50
C HIS A 58 -2.17 2.95 5.50
N ALA A 59 -1.46 1.96 4.94
CA ALA A 59 -0.01 1.92 5.01
C ALA A 59 0.65 3.04 4.22
N SER A 60 1.39 3.88 4.94
CA SER A 60 2.18 4.99 4.40
C SER A 60 3.66 4.80 4.78
N ASP A 61 4.57 5.38 4.01
CA ASP A 61 5.97 5.43 4.45
C ASP A 61 6.19 6.47 5.56
N GLN A 62 5.25 7.41 5.73
CA GLN A 62 5.36 8.47 6.73
C GLN A 62 5.26 7.91 8.15
N ASP A 63 4.45 6.87 8.38
CA ASP A 63 4.37 6.23 9.69
C ASP A 63 5.45 5.16 9.88
N LYS A 64 6.26 5.34 10.93
CA LYS A 64 7.32 4.39 11.30
C LYS A 64 6.79 2.98 11.54
N ILE A 65 5.54 2.84 12.00
CA ILE A 65 4.92 1.54 12.28
C ILE A 65 4.87 0.65 11.03
N TRP A 66 4.57 1.22 9.86
CA TRP A 66 4.48 0.47 8.60
C TRP A 66 5.86 0.06 8.09
N LYS A 67 6.87 0.91 8.27
CA LYS A 67 8.28 0.58 7.99
C LYS A 67 8.76 -0.58 8.85
N THR A 68 8.43 -0.56 10.15
CA THR A 68 8.73 -1.67 11.08
C THR A 68 7.99 -2.95 10.69
N MET A 69 6.69 -2.89 10.39
CA MET A 69 5.91 -4.06 9.96
C MET A 69 6.43 -4.67 8.66
N ARG A 70 6.78 -3.83 7.67
CA ARG A 70 7.40 -4.27 6.41
C ARG A 70 8.73 -4.97 6.68
N GLY A 71 9.58 -4.40 7.52
CA GLY A 71 10.86 -5.02 7.93
C GLY A 71 10.65 -6.37 8.62
N ALA A 72 9.69 -6.45 9.55
CA ALA A 72 9.34 -7.68 10.24
C ALA A 72 8.81 -8.78 9.30
N LYS A 73 8.02 -8.40 8.28
CA LYS A 73 7.56 -9.32 7.21
C LYS A 73 8.70 -9.80 6.32
N LYS A 74 9.70 -8.96 6.04
CA LYS A 74 10.90 -9.35 5.27
C LYS A 74 11.82 -10.27 6.10
N ALA A 75 11.92 -10.04 7.40
CA ALA A 75 12.70 -10.88 8.31
C ALA A 75 12.00 -12.22 8.62
N ASN A 76 10.68 -12.26 8.54
CA ASN A 76 9.86 -13.45 8.70
C ASN A 76 9.03 -13.69 7.42
N PRO A 77 9.65 -14.17 6.32
CA PRO A 77 8.87 -14.66 5.19
C PRO A 77 7.96 -15.75 5.76
N CYS A 78 6.65 -15.50 5.69
CA CYS A 78 5.62 -16.28 6.34
C CYS A 78 5.89 -17.79 6.22
N LYS A 79 6.27 -18.46 7.31
CA LYS A 79 6.02 -19.89 7.46
C LYS A 79 4.52 -20.04 7.70
N THR A 80 3.74 -20.18 6.64
CA THR A 80 2.39 -20.74 6.71
C THR A 80 2.53 -22.19 7.12
N TYR A 81 2.04 -22.55 8.31
CA TYR A 81 1.82 -23.94 8.73
C TYR A 81 0.49 -24.42 8.15
#